data_AF-A0A3V1YHW3-F1
#
_entry.id   AF-A0A3V1YHW3-F1
#
_cell.length_a   1.000
_cell.length_b   1.000
_cell.length_c   1.000
_cell.angle_alpha   90.00
_cell.angle_beta   90.00
_cell.angle_gamma   90.00
#
_symmetry.space_group_name_H-M   'P 1'
#
loop_
_entity.id
_entity.type
_entity.pdbx_description
1 polymer ?
#
loop_
_entity_poly.entity_id
_entity_poly.type
_entity_poly.pdbx_seq_one_letter_code
_entity_poly.pdbx_strand_id
1 'polypeptide(L)'
;LPSELYKLWAYNNRLTSLPALPSGLKELIVSGNRLTSLPVLPSELKELMVSGNRLTSLPMLPSGLLSLSVYRNQLTRLPESLIHLSSETTVNLEGNPLSERTLQALREITSAPGYSGPIIRFDMAGASAPRETRALHLAAADWLVPAREGEPAPADRWHMFGQEDNADAFSLFLDRLSETENFIKDAGFKAQISSWLAQLAEDEALRANTFAMATEATSSCEDRVTFFLHQMKNVQLVHNAEKGQYDNDLAALVATGREMFRLGKLEQIAREKVRTLALVDEIEVWLAYQNKLKKSLGLTSVTSEMRFFDVSGVTVTDLQDAELQVKAAEKSEFREWILQWGPLHRVLERKAPERVNALREKQISDYEETYRMLSDTELRPSGLVGNTDAERTIGARAMESAKKTFLDGLRPLVEEMLGSYLNVQWRRN
;
A
#
# COMPACT_ATOMS: atom_id res chain seq x y z
N LEU A 1 18.02 -10.55 -32.87
CA LEU A 1 18.73 -9.44 -33.56
C LEU A 1 20.21 -9.80 -33.60
N PRO A 2 20.99 -9.33 -34.59
CA PRO A 2 22.44 -9.52 -34.60
C PRO A 2 23.09 -8.92 -33.34
N SER A 3 24.12 -9.57 -32.78
CA SER A 3 24.80 -9.10 -31.57
C SER A 3 25.51 -7.75 -31.77
N GLU A 4 26.03 -7.51 -32.96
CA GLU A 4 26.80 -6.30 -33.32
C GLU A 4 25.90 -5.12 -33.75
N LEU A 5 24.58 -5.24 -33.60
CA LEU A 5 23.66 -4.21 -34.03
C LEU A 5 23.78 -2.97 -33.12
N TYR A 6 24.22 -1.85 -33.71
CA TYR A 6 24.43 -0.58 -32.98
C TYR A 6 23.29 0.43 -33.17
N LYS A 7 22.51 0.34 -34.26
CA LYS A 7 21.31 1.16 -34.53
C LYS A 7 20.15 0.29 -34.97
N LEU A 8 18.96 0.55 -34.46
CA LEU A 8 17.72 -0.11 -34.88
C LEU A 8 16.62 0.92 -35.13
N TRP A 9 16.21 1.05 -36.39
CA TRP A 9 15.12 1.92 -36.82
C TRP A 9 13.97 1.10 -37.41
N ALA A 10 12.81 1.14 -36.76
CA ALA A 10 11.59 0.47 -37.21
C ALA A 10 10.35 1.34 -36.93
N TYR A 11 10.43 2.63 -37.22
CA TYR A 11 9.34 3.59 -37.03
C TYR A 11 8.18 3.39 -38.02
N ASN A 12 6.98 3.84 -37.67
CA ASN A 12 5.74 3.79 -38.47
C ASN A 12 5.37 2.39 -38.97
N ASN A 13 5.44 1.40 -38.08
CA ASN A 13 5.06 0.02 -38.34
C ASN A 13 3.82 -0.38 -37.51
N ARG A 14 3.54 -1.68 -37.43
CA ARG A 14 2.46 -2.24 -36.60
C ARG A 14 3.00 -3.19 -35.53
N LEU A 15 4.23 -2.96 -35.07
CA LEU A 15 4.87 -3.79 -34.05
C LEU A 15 4.09 -3.69 -32.74
N THR A 16 3.78 -4.83 -32.15
CA THR A 16 3.13 -4.94 -30.83
C THR A 16 4.12 -5.28 -29.72
N SER A 17 5.29 -5.80 -30.07
CA SER A 17 6.37 -6.15 -29.14
C SER A 17 7.73 -6.03 -29.83
N LEU A 18 8.79 -5.88 -29.03
CA LEU A 18 10.18 -5.98 -29.49
C LEU A 18 10.83 -7.27 -28.95
N PRO A 19 11.76 -7.88 -29.70
CA PRO A 19 12.60 -8.95 -29.18
C PRO A 19 13.60 -8.40 -28.15
N ALA A 20 14.33 -9.30 -27.48
CA ALA A 20 15.48 -8.90 -26.67
C ALA A 20 16.48 -8.06 -27.49
N LEU A 21 16.90 -6.94 -26.90
CA LEU A 21 17.79 -5.98 -27.54
C LEU A 21 19.26 -6.43 -27.35
N PRO A 22 20.12 -6.25 -28.37
CA PRO A 22 21.54 -6.53 -28.24
C PRO A 22 22.21 -5.52 -27.29
N SER A 23 23.18 -5.99 -26.51
CA SER A 23 23.85 -5.19 -25.46
C SER A 23 24.60 -3.98 -26.01
N GLY A 24 25.09 -4.04 -27.24
CA GLY A 24 25.83 -2.96 -27.91
C GLY A 24 24.96 -1.92 -28.63
N LEU A 25 23.63 -2.02 -28.53
CA LEU A 25 22.72 -1.10 -29.21
C LEU A 25 22.82 0.31 -28.60
N LYS A 26 23.05 1.31 -29.45
CA LYS A 26 23.19 2.72 -29.04
C LYS A 26 21.99 3.59 -29.42
N GLU A 27 21.23 3.19 -30.43
CA GLU A 27 20.10 3.95 -30.95
C GLU A 27 18.91 3.03 -31.24
N LEU A 28 17.76 3.36 -30.66
CA LEU A 28 16.50 2.63 -30.85
C LEU A 28 15.39 3.62 -31.23
N ILE A 29 14.97 3.59 -32.49
CA ILE A 29 13.88 4.42 -33.02
C ILE A 29 12.75 3.52 -33.51
N VAL A 30 11.67 3.45 -32.73
CA VAL A 30 10.49 2.62 -33.00
C VAL A 30 9.18 3.41 -32.81
N SER A 31 9.23 4.72 -33.02
CA SER A 31 8.06 5.61 -32.97
C SER A 31 6.97 5.19 -33.96
N GLY A 32 5.69 5.45 -33.65
CA GLY A 32 4.56 5.15 -34.52
C GLY A 32 4.24 3.66 -34.65
N ASN A 33 4.25 2.93 -33.54
CA ASN A 33 3.95 1.50 -33.47
C ASN A 33 2.77 1.23 -32.50
N ARG A 34 2.59 -0.01 -32.06
CA ARG A 34 1.54 -0.43 -31.11
C ARG A 34 2.15 -1.14 -29.89
N LEU A 35 3.37 -0.76 -29.50
CA LEU A 35 4.07 -1.34 -28.37
C LEU A 35 3.34 -0.98 -27.08
N THR A 36 3.10 -1.97 -26.22
CA THR A 36 2.52 -1.79 -24.87
C THR A 36 3.57 -1.80 -23.77
N SER A 37 4.75 -2.38 -24.04
CA SER A 37 5.91 -2.41 -23.15
C SER A 37 7.20 -2.43 -23.97
N LEU A 38 8.31 -2.13 -23.29
CA LEU A 38 9.67 -2.27 -23.84
C LEU A 38 10.40 -3.40 -23.11
N PRO A 39 11.31 -4.12 -23.79
CA PRO A 39 12.25 -5.03 -23.13
C PRO A 39 13.26 -4.24 -22.29
N VAL A 40 14.08 -4.95 -21.52
CA VAL A 40 15.22 -4.36 -20.79
C VAL A 40 16.10 -3.59 -21.78
N LEU A 41 16.40 -2.35 -21.44
CA LEU A 41 17.22 -1.47 -22.28
C LEU A 41 18.71 -1.79 -22.08
N PRO A 42 19.51 -1.79 -23.16
CA PRO A 42 20.95 -1.97 -23.05
C PRO A 42 21.60 -0.76 -22.37
N SER A 43 22.64 -0.99 -21.58
CA SER A 43 23.36 0.05 -20.82
C SER A 43 24.02 1.11 -21.71
N GLU A 44 24.39 0.73 -22.93
CA GLU A 44 25.06 1.59 -23.92
C GLU A 44 24.08 2.45 -24.75
N LEU A 45 22.77 2.33 -24.52
CA LEU A 45 21.77 3.07 -25.28
C LEU A 45 21.88 4.57 -25.00
N LYS A 46 22.01 5.35 -26.07
CA LYS A 46 22.12 6.82 -26.03
C LYS A 46 20.85 7.52 -26.49
N GLU A 47 20.10 6.89 -27.40
CA GLU A 47 18.92 7.50 -27.99
C GLU A 47 17.77 6.50 -28.05
N LEU A 48 16.64 6.91 -27.46
CA LEU A 48 15.41 6.13 -27.39
C LEU A 48 14.22 6.96 -27.87
N MET A 49 13.72 6.65 -29.06
CA MET A 49 12.54 7.28 -29.64
C MET A 49 11.42 6.25 -29.81
N VAL A 50 10.38 6.39 -28.99
CA VAL A 50 9.24 5.46 -28.93
C VAL A 50 7.91 6.21 -28.95
N SER A 51 7.90 7.42 -29.52
CA SER A 51 6.72 8.28 -29.59
C SER A 51 5.56 7.63 -30.34
N GLY A 52 4.31 7.91 -29.99
CA GLY A 52 3.14 7.38 -30.70
C GLY A 52 2.99 5.87 -30.57
N ASN A 53 3.15 5.34 -29.36
CA ASN A 53 2.92 3.94 -29.01
C ASN A 53 1.80 3.85 -27.95
N ARG A 54 1.65 2.69 -27.30
CA ARG A 54 0.67 2.43 -26.23
C ARG A 54 1.37 2.03 -24.93
N LEU A 55 2.57 2.55 -24.69
CA LEU A 55 3.35 2.21 -23.51
C LEU A 55 2.62 2.70 -22.26
N THR A 56 2.43 1.80 -21.29
CA THR A 56 1.84 2.14 -19.99
C THR A 56 2.89 2.45 -18.93
N SER A 57 4.11 1.94 -19.12
CA SER A 57 5.26 2.17 -18.25
C SER A 57 6.57 2.11 -19.06
N LEU A 58 7.66 2.58 -18.45
CA LEU A 58 9.01 2.50 -19.00
C LEU A 58 9.88 1.59 -18.12
N PRO A 59 10.80 0.81 -18.71
CA PRO A 59 11.83 0.10 -17.96
C PRO A 59 12.83 1.09 -17.36
N MET A 60 13.74 0.58 -16.51
CA MET A 60 14.89 1.35 -16.03
C MET A 60 15.66 1.96 -17.20
N LEU A 61 15.89 3.26 -17.14
CA LEU A 61 16.59 4.02 -18.16
C LEU A 61 18.11 3.94 -17.92
N PRO A 62 18.92 3.71 -18.97
CA PRO A 62 20.36 3.69 -18.84
C PRO A 62 20.88 5.10 -18.53
N SER A 63 21.86 5.20 -17.63
CA SER A 63 22.41 6.50 -17.18
C SER A 63 23.12 7.29 -18.28
N GLY A 64 23.55 6.61 -19.35
CA GLY A 64 24.19 7.22 -20.53
C GLY A 64 23.22 7.69 -21.62
N LEU A 65 21.91 7.63 -21.37
CA LEU A 65 20.90 8.10 -22.31
C LEU A 65 21.00 9.62 -22.48
N LEU A 66 20.97 10.11 -23.72
CA LEU A 66 21.07 11.53 -24.08
C LEU A 66 19.77 12.08 -24.66
N SER A 67 18.93 11.22 -25.23
CA SER A 67 17.67 11.62 -25.83
C SER A 67 16.60 10.56 -25.58
N LEU A 68 15.49 11.00 -24.99
CA LEU A 68 14.31 10.18 -24.73
C LEU A 68 13.05 10.88 -25.25
N SER A 69 12.38 10.27 -26.23
CA SER A 69 11.07 10.74 -26.68
C SER A 69 10.03 9.65 -26.52
N VAL A 70 9.12 9.86 -25.56
CA VAL A 70 7.96 9.00 -25.28
C VAL A 70 6.64 9.74 -25.53
N TYR A 71 6.71 10.82 -26.32
CA TYR A 71 5.56 11.63 -26.74
C TYR A 71 4.38 10.78 -27.21
N ARG A 72 3.15 11.12 -26.79
CA ARG A 72 1.91 10.39 -27.15
C ARG A 72 2.00 8.89 -26.86
N ASN A 73 2.04 8.56 -25.57
CA ASN A 73 1.90 7.20 -25.06
C ASN A 73 0.76 7.16 -24.01
N GLN A 74 0.68 6.09 -23.23
CA GLN A 74 -0.32 5.92 -22.16
C GLN A 74 0.38 5.83 -20.80
N LEU A 75 1.51 6.54 -20.64
CA LEU A 75 2.27 6.53 -19.40
C LEU A 75 1.47 7.22 -18.32
N THR A 76 1.16 6.48 -17.26
CA THR A 76 0.57 7.04 -16.03
C THR A 76 1.62 7.33 -14.98
N ARG A 77 2.82 6.73 -15.13
CA ARG A 77 3.95 6.79 -14.19
C ARG A 77 5.28 6.77 -14.93
N LEU A 78 6.35 7.10 -14.21
CA LEU A 78 7.71 7.23 -14.74
C LEU A 78 8.72 6.50 -13.85
N PRO A 79 9.80 5.95 -14.42
CA PRO A 79 10.83 5.29 -13.64
C PRO A 79 11.72 6.31 -12.92
N GLU A 80 12.14 6.00 -11.69
CA GLU A 80 13.01 6.88 -10.88
C GLU A 80 14.32 7.24 -11.59
N SER A 81 14.86 6.33 -12.42
CA SER A 81 16.06 6.57 -13.22
C SER A 81 15.95 7.82 -14.11
N LEU A 82 14.74 8.28 -14.44
CA LEU A 82 14.50 9.46 -15.28
C LEU A 82 15.09 10.72 -14.68
N ILE A 83 14.94 10.96 -13.37
CA ILE A 83 15.46 12.18 -12.72
C ILE A 83 16.96 12.13 -12.44
N HIS A 84 17.58 10.95 -12.58
CA HIS A 84 19.01 10.72 -12.40
C HIS A 84 19.80 10.78 -13.72
N LEU A 85 19.14 11.05 -14.84
CA LEU A 85 19.81 11.28 -16.12
C LEU A 85 20.64 12.57 -16.08
N SER A 86 21.60 12.70 -17.00
CA SER A 86 22.45 13.88 -17.07
C SER A 86 21.67 15.13 -17.47
N SER A 87 22.18 16.31 -17.12
CA SER A 87 21.62 17.60 -17.58
C SER A 87 21.66 17.82 -19.08
N GLU A 88 22.49 17.05 -19.80
CA GLU A 88 22.55 17.06 -21.26
C GLU A 88 21.38 16.30 -21.90
N THR A 89 20.67 15.51 -21.09
CA THR A 89 19.60 14.65 -21.58
C THR A 89 18.33 15.45 -21.82
N THR A 90 17.74 15.24 -23.00
CA THR A 90 16.42 15.80 -23.33
C THR A 90 15.36 14.71 -23.25
N VAL A 91 14.29 15.00 -22.50
CA VAL A 91 13.18 14.07 -22.27
C VAL A 91 11.87 14.72 -22.69
N ASN A 92 11.11 14.07 -23.60
CA ASN A 92 9.77 14.51 -23.97
C ASN A 92 8.71 13.50 -23.51
N LEU A 93 7.88 13.94 -22.55
CA LEU A 93 6.78 13.21 -21.94
C LEU A 93 5.39 13.70 -22.37
N GLU A 94 5.29 14.73 -23.21
CA GLU A 94 4.01 15.33 -23.61
C GLU A 94 3.03 14.31 -24.24
N GLY A 95 1.74 14.52 -24.05
CA GLY A 95 0.68 13.63 -24.53
C GLY A 95 0.62 12.29 -23.79
N ASN A 96 0.99 12.25 -22.50
CA ASN A 96 0.84 11.10 -21.62
C ASN A 96 -0.12 11.43 -20.45
N PRO A 97 -0.99 10.50 -20.04
CA PRO A 97 -1.91 10.67 -18.91
C PRO A 97 -1.20 10.48 -17.55
N LEU A 98 -0.14 11.27 -17.29
CA LEU A 98 0.59 11.23 -16.03
C LEU A 98 -0.31 11.63 -14.86
N SER A 99 -0.14 10.97 -13.71
CA SER A 99 -0.91 11.33 -12.51
C SER A 99 -0.54 12.72 -11.99
N GLU A 100 -1.49 13.40 -11.33
CA GLU A 100 -1.26 14.71 -10.70
C GLU A 100 -0.06 14.69 -9.75
N ARG A 101 0.08 13.62 -8.95
CA ARG A 101 1.24 13.43 -8.06
C ARG A 101 2.55 13.43 -8.84
N THR A 102 2.62 12.71 -9.95
CA THR A 102 3.82 12.65 -10.80
C THR A 102 4.13 14.00 -11.41
N LEU A 103 3.11 14.71 -11.90
CA LEU A 103 3.26 16.06 -12.45
C LEU A 103 3.75 17.05 -11.38
N GLN A 104 3.19 16.98 -10.18
CA GLN A 104 3.60 17.82 -9.05
C GLN A 104 5.04 17.53 -8.63
N ALA A 105 5.41 16.25 -8.50
CA ALA A 105 6.79 15.85 -8.20
C ALA A 105 7.77 16.34 -9.28
N LEU A 106 7.43 16.18 -10.56
CA LEU A 106 8.26 16.69 -11.65
C LEU A 106 8.42 18.21 -11.59
N ARG A 107 7.35 18.97 -11.30
CA ARG A 107 7.42 20.43 -11.12
C ARG A 107 8.34 20.82 -9.97
N GLU A 108 8.19 20.17 -8.82
CA GLU A 108 9.00 20.45 -7.63
C GLU A 108 10.48 20.16 -7.87
N ILE A 109 10.78 19.01 -8.48
CA ILE A 109 12.16 18.60 -8.80
C ILE A 109 12.79 19.55 -9.81
N THR A 110 12.10 19.83 -10.93
CA THR A 110 12.66 20.66 -12.01
C THR A 110 12.73 22.14 -11.64
N SER A 111 11.93 22.60 -10.68
CA SER A 111 11.96 23.98 -10.17
C SER A 111 12.88 24.16 -8.96
N ALA A 112 13.45 23.08 -8.43
CA ALA A 112 14.29 23.13 -7.24
C ALA A 112 15.58 23.94 -7.51
N PRO A 113 16.00 24.82 -6.57
CA PRO A 113 17.24 25.55 -6.71
C PRO A 113 18.42 24.57 -6.74
N GLY A 114 19.24 24.65 -7.79
CA GLY A 114 20.38 23.75 -7.99
C GLY A 114 20.05 22.43 -8.69
N TYR A 115 18.86 22.28 -9.29
CA TYR A 115 18.53 21.16 -10.15
C TYR A 115 19.56 21.01 -11.30
N SER A 116 20.15 19.81 -11.38
CA SER A 116 21.17 19.43 -12.37
C SER A 116 20.80 18.17 -13.14
N GLY A 117 19.52 17.78 -13.09
CA GLY A 117 18.97 16.65 -13.85
C GLY A 117 18.60 17.02 -15.30
N PRO A 118 17.93 16.12 -16.02
CA PRO A 118 17.62 16.30 -17.45
C PRO A 118 16.62 17.43 -17.72
N ILE A 119 16.58 17.87 -18.98
CA ILE A 119 15.56 18.81 -19.48
C ILE A 119 14.30 18.00 -19.82
N ILE A 120 13.28 18.09 -18.98
CA ILE A 120 12.04 17.33 -19.11
C ILE A 120 10.91 18.24 -19.61
N ARG A 121 10.30 17.86 -20.74
CA ARG A 121 9.07 18.48 -21.28
C ARG A 121 7.87 17.62 -20.93
N PHE A 122 6.88 18.21 -20.29
CA PHE A 122 5.63 17.56 -19.90
C PHE A 122 4.48 18.56 -19.91
N ASP A 123 3.25 18.07 -20.02
CA ASP A 123 2.06 18.93 -20.09
C ASP A 123 1.82 19.60 -18.72
N MET A 124 1.82 20.94 -18.70
CA MET A 124 1.63 21.73 -17.47
C MET A 124 0.18 21.73 -16.98
N ALA A 125 -0.79 21.42 -17.85
CA ALA A 125 -2.17 21.20 -17.45
C ALA A 125 -2.32 19.74 -17.03
N GLY A 126 -2.13 19.48 -15.74
CA GLY A 126 -2.76 18.31 -15.13
C GLY A 126 -4.29 18.41 -15.27
N ALA A 127 -5.00 17.31 -15.04
CA ALA A 127 -6.44 17.36 -14.83
C ALA A 127 -6.72 18.18 -13.57
N SER A 128 -6.80 19.51 -13.71
CA SER A 128 -6.93 20.51 -12.65
C SER A 128 -8.33 20.54 -12.02
N ALA A 129 -9.03 19.42 -11.99
CA ALA A 129 -10.27 19.31 -11.25
C ALA A 129 -9.93 18.69 -9.89
N PRO A 130 -10.21 19.36 -8.75
CA PRO A 130 -10.36 18.63 -7.51
C PRO A 130 -11.36 17.51 -7.79
N ARG A 131 -10.96 16.27 -7.49
CA ARG A 131 -11.78 15.11 -7.82
C ARG A 131 -13.10 15.26 -7.09
N GLU A 132 -14.15 15.58 -7.83
CA GLU A 132 -15.50 15.38 -7.33
C GLU A 132 -15.62 13.90 -6.99
N THR A 133 -15.88 13.59 -5.72
CA THR A 133 -16.14 12.24 -5.27
C THR A 133 -17.32 11.71 -6.06
N ARG A 134 -17.06 10.78 -6.99
CA ARG A 134 -18.15 10.15 -7.72
C ARG A 134 -18.94 9.26 -6.77
N ALA A 135 -20.20 9.04 -7.09
CA ALA A 135 -21.08 8.23 -6.28
C ALA A 135 -20.53 6.79 -6.10
N LEU A 136 -20.66 6.25 -4.88
CA LEU A 136 -20.04 4.98 -4.48
C LEU A 136 -20.38 3.79 -5.40
N HIS A 137 -21.61 3.73 -5.93
CA HIS A 137 -22.00 2.67 -6.86
C HIS A 137 -21.17 2.68 -8.17
N LEU A 138 -20.76 3.86 -8.65
CA LEU A 138 -19.89 3.98 -9.83
C LEU A 138 -18.48 3.51 -9.50
N ALA A 139 -17.97 3.86 -8.32
CA ALA A 139 -16.68 3.40 -7.85
C ALA A 139 -16.65 1.87 -7.69
N ALA A 140 -17.66 1.30 -7.03
CA ALA A 140 -17.78 -0.14 -6.84
C ALA A 140 -17.96 -0.89 -8.17
N ALA A 141 -18.65 -0.31 -9.17
CA ALA A 141 -18.86 -0.92 -10.47
C ALA A 141 -17.55 -1.26 -11.20
N ASP A 142 -16.51 -0.45 -11.04
CA ASP A 142 -15.21 -0.69 -11.68
C ASP A 142 -14.52 -1.95 -11.14
N TRP A 143 -14.82 -2.34 -9.90
CA TRP A 143 -14.29 -3.52 -9.23
C TRP A 143 -15.15 -4.76 -9.42
N LEU A 144 -16.46 -4.61 -9.59
CA LEU A 144 -17.41 -5.72 -9.67
C LEU A 144 -17.51 -6.26 -11.12
N VAL A 145 -17.90 -7.52 -11.24
CA VAL A 145 -18.15 -8.13 -12.56
C VAL A 145 -19.44 -7.55 -13.13
N PRO A 146 -19.46 -7.14 -14.42
CA PRO A 146 -20.69 -6.67 -15.05
C PRO A 146 -21.79 -7.73 -15.00
N ALA A 147 -23.04 -7.29 -14.82
CA ALA A 147 -24.19 -8.18 -14.81
C ALA A 147 -24.31 -8.94 -16.14
N ARG A 148 -24.80 -10.18 -16.08
CA ARG A 148 -25.27 -10.88 -17.28
C ARG A 148 -26.60 -10.28 -17.71
N GLU A 149 -26.90 -10.37 -18.99
CA GLU A 149 -28.14 -9.84 -19.57
C GLU A 149 -29.35 -10.44 -18.86
N GLY A 150 -30.14 -9.60 -18.16
CA GLY A 150 -31.33 -10.01 -17.39
C GLY A 150 -31.14 -10.17 -15.88
N GLU A 151 -29.94 -10.01 -15.33
CA GLU A 151 -29.67 -10.01 -13.88
C GLU A 151 -29.42 -8.58 -13.36
N PRO A 152 -29.85 -8.24 -12.13
CA PRO A 152 -29.51 -6.95 -11.52
C PRO A 152 -28.00 -6.83 -11.35
N ALA A 153 -27.44 -5.67 -11.62
CA ALA A 153 -25.99 -5.49 -11.51
C ALA A 153 -25.58 -5.58 -10.04
N PRO A 154 -24.48 -6.29 -9.71
CA PRO A 154 -23.97 -6.32 -8.34
C PRO A 154 -23.70 -4.90 -7.78
N ALA A 155 -23.37 -3.95 -8.66
CA ALA A 155 -23.19 -2.54 -8.33
C ALA A 155 -24.50 -1.83 -7.93
N ASP A 156 -25.67 -2.33 -8.32
CA ASP A 156 -26.95 -1.67 -8.03
C ASP A 156 -27.24 -1.64 -6.52
N ARG A 157 -26.79 -2.67 -5.78
CA ARG A 157 -26.89 -2.72 -4.31
C ARG A 157 -26.13 -1.58 -3.63
N TRP A 158 -25.07 -1.07 -4.28
CA TRP A 158 -24.23 -0.01 -3.74
C TRP A 158 -24.84 1.39 -3.86
N HIS A 159 -25.94 1.55 -4.61
CA HIS A 159 -26.68 2.82 -4.61
C HIS A 159 -27.22 3.16 -3.23
N MET A 160 -27.76 2.17 -2.51
CA MET A 160 -28.32 2.37 -1.17
C MET A 160 -27.22 2.62 -0.13
N PHE A 161 -26.10 1.91 -0.25
CA PHE A 161 -24.95 2.10 0.64
C PHE A 161 -24.28 3.46 0.48
N GLY A 162 -24.44 4.11 -0.68
CA GLY A 162 -23.95 5.48 -0.90
C GLY A 162 -24.63 6.57 -0.06
N GLN A 163 -25.70 6.23 0.68
CA GLN A 163 -26.36 7.14 1.63
C GLN A 163 -25.92 6.91 3.08
N GLU A 164 -25.09 5.89 3.34
CA GLU A 164 -24.57 5.60 4.67
C GLU A 164 -23.47 6.60 5.06
N ASP A 165 -23.30 6.82 6.37
CA ASP A 165 -22.24 7.68 6.88
C ASP A 165 -20.87 7.17 6.37
N ASN A 166 -19.99 8.11 6.01
CA ASN A 166 -18.62 7.85 5.56
C ASN A 166 -18.49 7.12 4.19
N ALA A 167 -19.59 6.94 3.44
CA ALA A 167 -19.57 6.30 2.12
C ALA A 167 -18.72 7.06 1.09
N ASP A 168 -18.69 8.39 1.13
CA ASP A 168 -17.89 9.22 0.20
C ASP A 168 -16.38 8.98 0.37
N ALA A 169 -15.92 8.83 1.61
CA ALA A 169 -14.52 8.53 1.90
C ALA A 169 -14.13 7.14 1.38
N PHE A 170 -15.04 6.17 1.47
CA PHE A 170 -14.85 4.85 0.89
C PHE A 170 -14.84 4.87 -0.65
N SER A 171 -15.70 5.68 -1.27
CA SER A 171 -15.71 5.88 -2.73
C SER A 171 -14.36 6.41 -3.23
N LEU A 172 -13.84 7.46 -2.58
CA LEU A 172 -12.54 8.04 -2.91
C LEU A 172 -11.40 7.03 -2.79
N PHE A 173 -11.46 6.16 -1.77
CA PHE A 173 -10.49 5.09 -1.61
C PHE A 173 -10.53 4.09 -2.76
N LEU A 174 -11.71 3.62 -3.17
CA LEU A 174 -11.85 2.65 -4.26
C LEU A 174 -11.31 3.22 -5.59
N ASP A 175 -11.57 4.51 -5.84
CA ASP A 175 -11.05 5.21 -7.00
C ASP A 175 -9.52 5.24 -6.98
N ARG A 176 -8.94 5.63 -5.85
CA ARG A 176 -7.50 5.68 -5.71
C ARG A 176 -6.84 4.31 -5.86
N LEU A 177 -7.46 3.27 -5.32
CA LEU A 177 -6.97 1.90 -5.46
C LEU A 177 -7.06 1.43 -6.93
N SER A 178 -8.02 1.93 -7.71
CA SER A 178 -8.24 1.54 -9.11
C SER A 178 -7.20 2.13 -10.06
N GLU A 179 -6.48 3.16 -9.63
CA GLU A 179 -5.40 3.77 -10.41
C GLU A 179 -4.10 2.96 -10.35
N THR A 180 -4.03 1.97 -9.46
CA THR A 180 -2.84 1.12 -9.32
C THR A 180 -2.64 0.26 -10.56
N GLU A 181 -1.38 -0.04 -10.92
CA GLU A 181 -1.12 -0.97 -12.05
C GLU A 181 -1.74 -2.35 -11.78
N ASN A 182 -1.89 -2.73 -10.51
CA ASN A 182 -2.54 -3.97 -10.10
C ASN A 182 -4.02 -4.01 -10.50
N PHE A 183 -4.76 -2.92 -10.38
CA PHE A 183 -6.13 -2.90 -10.87
C PHE A 183 -6.19 -3.22 -12.38
N ILE A 184 -5.24 -2.69 -13.15
CA ILE A 184 -5.18 -2.82 -14.61
C ILE A 184 -4.65 -4.20 -15.03
N LYS A 185 -3.65 -4.73 -14.33
CA LYS A 185 -2.86 -5.89 -14.77
C LYS A 185 -3.03 -7.15 -13.91
N ASP A 186 -3.58 -7.04 -12.71
CA ASP A 186 -3.76 -8.16 -11.77
C ASP A 186 -5.22 -8.53 -11.59
N ALA A 187 -5.64 -9.51 -12.38
CA ALA A 187 -6.95 -10.12 -12.26
C ALA A 187 -7.19 -10.73 -10.85
N GLY A 188 -6.13 -11.23 -10.19
CA GLY A 188 -6.21 -11.79 -8.85
C GLY A 188 -6.47 -10.71 -7.80
N PHE A 189 -5.73 -9.61 -7.82
CA PHE A 189 -5.97 -8.47 -6.93
C PHE A 189 -7.37 -7.90 -7.13
N LYS A 190 -7.80 -7.71 -8.38
CA LYS A 190 -9.17 -7.28 -8.68
C LYS A 190 -10.19 -8.25 -8.07
N ALA A 191 -10.03 -9.55 -8.29
CA ALA A 191 -10.92 -10.57 -7.73
C ALA A 191 -10.93 -10.58 -6.18
N GLN A 192 -9.79 -10.33 -5.53
CA GLN A 192 -9.71 -10.22 -4.07
C GLN A 192 -10.54 -9.04 -3.56
N ILE A 193 -10.40 -7.86 -4.17
CA ILE A 193 -11.20 -6.68 -3.82
C ILE A 193 -12.68 -6.91 -4.15
N SER A 194 -13.01 -7.50 -5.30
CA SER A 194 -14.41 -7.85 -5.65
C SER A 194 -15.04 -8.79 -4.62
N SER A 195 -14.31 -9.83 -4.18
CA SER A 195 -14.79 -10.77 -3.17
C SER A 195 -15.01 -10.09 -1.82
N TRP A 196 -14.14 -9.15 -1.47
CA TRP A 196 -14.27 -8.38 -0.24
C TRP A 196 -15.47 -7.41 -0.31
N LEU A 197 -15.66 -6.70 -1.42
CA LEU A 197 -16.84 -5.87 -1.66
C LEU A 197 -18.13 -6.71 -1.57
N ALA A 198 -18.15 -7.93 -2.10
CA ALA A 198 -19.29 -8.83 -1.96
C ALA A 198 -19.60 -9.16 -0.48
N GLN A 199 -18.58 -9.31 0.36
CA GLN A 199 -18.78 -9.55 1.80
C GLN A 199 -19.32 -8.31 2.53
N LEU A 200 -18.84 -7.11 2.17
CA LEU A 200 -19.38 -5.85 2.72
C LEU A 200 -20.85 -5.64 2.33
N ALA A 201 -21.25 -6.10 1.14
CA ALA A 201 -22.63 -5.96 0.67
C ALA A 201 -23.63 -6.86 1.44
N GLU A 202 -23.15 -7.94 2.06
CA GLU A 202 -23.98 -8.86 2.86
C GLU A 202 -23.94 -8.56 4.36
N ASP A 203 -22.91 -7.86 4.84
CA ASP A 203 -22.69 -7.65 6.27
C ASP A 203 -22.66 -6.15 6.63
N GLU A 204 -23.77 -5.68 7.20
CA GLU A 204 -23.97 -4.27 7.58
C GLU A 204 -22.97 -3.79 8.64
N ALA A 205 -22.70 -4.60 9.67
CA ALA A 205 -21.77 -4.21 10.73
C ALA A 205 -20.33 -4.11 10.21
N LEU A 206 -19.91 -5.08 9.39
CA LEU A 206 -18.59 -5.04 8.75
C LEU A 206 -18.46 -3.83 7.80
N ARG A 207 -19.51 -3.53 7.02
CA ARG A 207 -19.55 -2.37 6.12
C ARG A 207 -19.45 -1.05 6.88
N ALA A 208 -20.26 -0.85 7.91
CA ALA A 208 -20.24 0.37 8.73
C ALA A 208 -18.86 0.61 9.36
N ASN A 209 -18.25 -0.43 9.96
CA ASN A 209 -16.90 -0.33 10.55
C ASN A 209 -15.84 -0.02 9.49
N THR A 210 -16.00 -0.59 8.29
CA THR A 210 -15.09 -0.36 7.16
C THR A 210 -15.20 1.09 6.64
N PHE A 211 -16.42 1.64 6.54
CA PHE A 211 -16.64 3.02 6.11
C PHE A 211 -16.12 4.02 7.15
N ALA A 212 -16.35 3.76 8.44
CA ALA A 212 -15.81 4.59 9.52
C ALA A 212 -14.28 4.66 9.51
N MET A 213 -13.60 3.55 9.18
CA MET A 213 -12.15 3.56 9.02
C MET A 213 -11.71 4.38 7.80
N ALA A 214 -12.55 4.49 6.76
CA ALA A 214 -12.24 5.23 5.52
C ALA A 214 -12.10 6.74 5.75
N THR A 215 -12.87 7.32 6.66
CA THR A 215 -12.76 8.75 6.97
C THR A 215 -11.44 9.09 7.66
N GLU A 216 -10.97 8.25 8.59
CA GLU A 216 -9.65 8.43 9.20
C GLU A 216 -8.54 8.42 8.15
N ALA A 217 -8.65 7.57 7.12
CA ALA A 217 -7.69 7.49 6.03
C ALA A 217 -7.73 8.69 5.09
N THR A 218 -8.90 9.25 4.79
CA THR A 218 -9.01 10.47 3.97
C THR A 218 -8.61 11.75 4.72
N SER A 219 -8.71 11.75 6.05
CA SER A 219 -8.35 12.89 6.90
C SER A 219 -6.87 12.95 7.28
N SER A 220 -6.17 11.82 7.30
CA SER A 220 -4.78 11.72 7.78
C SER A 220 -3.76 11.48 6.66
N CYS A 221 -3.31 12.59 6.07
CA CYS A 221 -2.30 12.68 5.00
C CYS A 221 -2.71 12.06 3.66
N GLU A 222 -2.46 12.82 2.59
CA GLU A 222 -2.81 12.55 1.19
C GLU A 222 -2.17 11.28 0.58
N ASP A 223 -1.56 10.35 1.34
CA ASP A 223 -0.77 9.24 0.77
C ASP A 223 -0.94 7.81 1.35
N ARG A 224 -1.87 7.54 2.27
CA ARG A 224 -1.85 6.28 3.07
C ARG A 224 -2.77 5.12 2.61
N VAL A 225 -2.81 4.82 1.31
CA VAL A 225 -3.74 3.78 0.79
C VAL A 225 -3.36 2.36 1.21
N THR A 226 -2.07 2.05 1.23
CA THR A 226 -1.48 0.76 1.67
C THR A 226 -1.80 0.46 3.12
N PHE A 227 -1.54 1.43 4.01
CA PHE A 227 -1.89 1.37 5.42
C PHE A 227 -3.37 1.09 5.59
N PHE A 228 -4.21 1.79 4.82
CA PHE A 228 -5.65 1.64 4.92
C PHE A 228 -6.16 0.27 4.45
N LEU A 229 -5.62 -0.27 3.35
CA LEU A 229 -5.92 -1.64 2.91
C LEU A 229 -5.53 -2.66 3.99
N HIS A 230 -4.41 -2.44 4.69
CA HIS A 230 -4.00 -3.25 5.84
C HIS A 230 -4.98 -3.13 7.02
N GLN A 231 -5.43 -1.91 7.36
CA GLN A 231 -6.41 -1.69 8.43
C GLN A 231 -7.76 -2.33 8.14
N MET A 232 -8.25 -2.25 6.90
CA MET A 232 -9.53 -2.87 6.50
C MET A 232 -9.50 -4.38 6.64
N LYS A 233 -8.38 -5.01 6.25
CA LYS A 233 -8.18 -6.42 6.50
C LYS A 233 -8.20 -6.73 8.00
N ASN A 234 -7.60 -5.87 8.82
CA ASN A 234 -7.67 -6.02 10.27
C ASN A 234 -9.10 -5.89 10.81
N VAL A 235 -9.90 -4.92 10.34
CA VAL A 235 -11.34 -4.78 10.68
C VAL A 235 -12.11 -6.06 10.36
N GLN A 236 -11.86 -6.65 9.19
CA GLN A 236 -12.48 -7.92 8.83
C GLN A 236 -12.07 -9.07 9.74
N LEU A 237 -10.79 -9.16 10.11
CA LEU A 237 -10.31 -10.19 11.03
C LEU A 237 -10.91 -10.03 12.43
N VAL A 238 -11.11 -8.80 12.89
CA VAL A 238 -11.80 -8.50 14.15
C VAL A 238 -13.24 -9.01 14.07
N HIS A 239 -13.96 -8.66 13.01
CA HIS A 239 -15.34 -9.10 12.79
C HIS A 239 -15.49 -10.63 12.73
N ASN A 240 -14.57 -11.30 12.03
CA ASN A 240 -14.51 -12.76 11.97
C ASN A 240 -14.26 -13.38 13.37
N ALA A 241 -13.40 -12.76 14.17
CA ALA A 241 -13.16 -13.16 15.54
C ALA A 241 -14.38 -12.94 16.44
N GLU A 242 -15.11 -11.83 16.28
CA GLU A 242 -16.36 -11.55 17.00
C GLU A 242 -17.43 -12.62 16.72
N LYS A 243 -17.51 -13.10 15.48
CA LYS A 243 -18.38 -14.23 15.09
C LYS A 243 -17.90 -15.59 15.56
N GLY A 244 -16.74 -15.68 16.19
CA GLY A 244 -16.18 -16.92 16.75
C GLY A 244 -15.49 -17.83 15.73
N GLN A 245 -15.10 -17.33 14.55
CA GLN A 245 -14.45 -18.14 13.52
C GLN A 245 -13.18 -18.85 14.01
N TYR A 246 -12.46 -18.25 14.96
CA TYR A 246 -11.20 -18.76 15.50
C TYR A 246 -11.37 -19.56 16.80
N ASP A 247 -12.59 -19.73 17.32
CA ASP A 247 -12.82 -20.32 18.64
C ASP A 247 -12.29 -21.77 18.71
N ASN A 248 -12.32 -22.52 17.61
CA ASN A 248 -11.86 -23.90 17.55
C ASN A 248 -10.51 -24.07 16.83
N ASP A 249 -9.92 -22.98 16.34
CA ASP A 249 -8.66 -23.01 15.58
C ASP A 249 -7.76 -21.82 15.94
N LEU A 250 -7.22 -21.90 17.15
CA LEU A 250 -6.25 -20.93 17.66
C LEU A 250 -4.93 -20.94 16.86
N ALA A 251 -4.61 -22.06 16.20
CA ALA A 251 -3.45 -22.16 15.34
C ALA A 251 -3.62 -21.27 14.09
N ALA A 252 -4.79 -21.29 13.46
CA ALA A 252 -5.13 -20.41 12.35
C ALA A 252 -5.16 -18.93 12.76
N LEU A 253 -5.61 -18.60 13.99
CA LEU A 253 -5.55 -17.24 14.52
C LEU A 253 -4.09 -16.74 14.59
N VAL A 254 -3.20 -17.53 15.19
CA VAL A 254 -1.78 -17.17 15.32
C VAL A 254 -1.10 -17.11 13.96
N ALA A 255 -1.39 -18.04 13.05
CA ALA A 255 -0.87 -18.01 11.68
C ALA A 255 -1.31 -16.73 10.93
N THR A 256 -2.59 -16.36 11.06
CA THR A 256 -3.14 -15.12 10.50
C THR A 256 -2.48 -13.89 11.12
N GLY A 257 -2.28 -13.89 12.44
CA GLY A 257 -1.58 -12.82 13.16
C GLY A 257 -0.14 -12.65 12.67
N ARG A 258 0.60 -13.75 12.47
CA ARG A 258 1.97 -13.71 11.91
C ARG A 258 1.99 -13.09 10.53
N GLU A 259 1.06 -13.50 9.66
CA GLU A 259 0.95 -12.91 8.33
C GLU A 259 0.63 -11.40 8.40
N MET A 260 -0.32 -10.99 9.25
CA MET A 260 -0.65 -9.57 9.45
C MET A 260 0.52 -8.76 10.00
N PHE A 261 1.32 -9.34 10.90
CA PHE A 261 2.55 -8.72 11.41
C PHE A 261 3.57 -8.53 10.29
N ARG A 262 3.83 -9.57 9.48
CA ARG A 262 4.76 -9.49 8.34
C ARG A 262 4.31 -8.44 7.35
N LEU A 263 3.02 -8.40 7.00
CA LEU A 263 2.45 -7.40 6.11
C LEU A 263 2.56 -5.97 6.64
N GLY A 264 2.37 -5.78 7.95
CA GLY A 264 2.56 -4.47 8.60
C GLY A 264 4.02 -4.01 8.57
N LYS A 265 4.98 -4.92 8.81
CA LYS A 265 6.41 -4.59 8.68
C LYS A 265 6.80 -4.28 7.24
N LEU A 266 6.25 -4.99 6.24
CA LEU A 266 6.46 -4.67 4.83
C LEU A 266 5.85 -3.32 4.43
N GLU A 267 4.70 -2.92 4.99
CA GLU A 267 4.15 -1.57 4.80
C GLU A 267 5.11 -0.51 5.33
N GLN A 268 5.64 -0.69 6.54
CA GLN A 268 6.60 0.25 7.10
C GLN A 268 7.86 0.38 6.21
N ILE A 269 8.44 -0.75 5.78
CA ILE A 269 9.62 -0.78 4.91
C ILE A 269 9.32 -0.11 3.56
N ALA A 270 8.16 -0.40 2.97
CA ALA A 270 7.73 0.22 1.71
C ALA A 270 7.62 1.74 1.86
N ARG A 271 7.01 2.22 2.93
CA ARG A 271 6.87 3.65 3.21
C ARG A 271 8.23 4.34 3.40
N GLU A 272 9.16 3.70 4.10
CA GLU A 272 10.53 4.22 4.24
C GLU A 272 11.24 4.30 2.89
N LYS A 273 11.07 3.30 2.03
CA LYS A 273 11.61 3.29 0.67
C LYS A 273 10.97 4.35 -0.22
N VAL A 274 9.67 4.59 -0.11
CA VAL A 274 8.96 5.58 -0.93
C VAL A 274 9.40 7.00 -0.62
N ARG A 275 9.83 7.28 0.61
CA ARG A 275 10.46 8.57 0.93
C ARG A 275 11.75 8.84 0.16
N THR A 276 12.37 7.81 -0.43
CA THR A 276 13.55 7.94 -1.29
C THR A 276 13.21 7.94 -2.78
N LEU A 277 11.93 7.80 -3.15
CA LEU A 277 11.46 7.71 -4.53
C LEU A 277 10.49 8.86 -4.82
N ALA A 278 10.81 9.69 -5.81
CA ALA A 278 10.01 10.85 -6.14
C ALA A 278 8.90 10.55 -7.15
N LEU A 279 9.09 9.56 -8.02
CA LEU A 279 8.19 9.27 -9.15
C LEU A 279 7.37 7.98 -8.99
N VAL A 280 7.64 7.19 -7.94
CA VAL A 280 7.01 5.88 -7.71
C VAL A 280 5.96 5.96 -6.60
N ASP A 281 4.83 5.27 -6.78
CA ASP A 281 3.75 5.23 -5.80
C ASP A 281 4.06 4.28 -4.63
N GLU A 282 3.55 4.61 -3.44
CA GLU A 282 3.69 3.78 -2.25
C GLU A 282 3.08 2.39 -2.42
N ILE A 283 1.92 2.34 -3.07
CA ILE A 283 1.22 1.08 -3.28
C ILE A 283 2.07 0.14 -4.13
N GLU A 284 2.78 0.65 -5.14
CA GLU A 284 3.61 -0.16 -6.02
C GLU A 284 4.83 -0.76 -5.32
N VAL A 285 5.47 0.03 -4.47
CA VAL A 285 6.61 -0.45 -3.66
C VAL A 285 6.15 -1.53 -2.70
N TRP A 286 5.03 -1.30 -2.01
CA TRP A 286 4.45 -2.26 -1.08
C TRP A 286 4.04 -3.57 -1.75
N LEU A 287 3.31 -3.49 -2.87
CA LEU A 287 2.91 -4.66 -3.66
C LEU A 287 4.11 -5.41 -4.22
N ALA A 288 5.17 -4.71 -4.63
CA ALA A 288 6.41 -5.34 -5.08
C ALA A 288 7.05 -6.16 -3.97
N TYR A 289 7.14 -5.63 -2.75
CA TYR A 289 7.64 -6.38 -1.60
C TYR A 289 6.76 -7.59 -1.29
N GLN A 290 5.44 -7.42 -1.21
CA GLN A 290 4.50 -8.52 -0.92
C GLN A 290 4.62 -9.65 -1.94
N ASN A 291 4.63 -9.33 -3.23
CA ASN A 291 4.66 -10.34 -4.29
C ASN A 291 6.02 -11.03 -4.38
N LYS A 292 7.12 -10.27 -4.34
CA LYS A 292 8.47 -10.85 -4.46
C LYS A 292 8.88 -11.63 -3.21
N LEU A 293 8.39 -11.24 -2.02
CA LEU A 293 8.69 -11.93 -0.76
C LEU A 293 7.60 -12.93 -0.35
N LYS A 294 6.52 -13.07 -1.13
CA LYS A 294 5.40 -13.98 -0.84
C LYS A 294 5.84 -15.36 -0.40
N LYS A 295 6.66 -16.02 -1.23
CA LYS A 295 7.14 -17.38 -0.97
C LYS A 295 8.09 -17.43 0.23
N SER A 296 8.97 -16.44 0.36
CA SER A 296 10.00 -16.42 1.40
C SER A 296 9.45 -16.13 2.80
N LEU A 297 8.42 -15.28 2.86
CA LEU A 297 7.74 -14.88 4.10
C LEU A 297 6.45 -15.67 4.35
N GLY A 298 6.08 -16.62 3.48
CA GLY A 298 4.88 -17.45 3.63
C GLY A 298 3.58 -16.64 3.66
N LEU A 299 3.45 -15.64 2.78
CA LEU A 299 2.26 -14.81 2.67
C LEU A 299 1.18 -15.56 1.86
N THR A 300 0.20 -16.13 2.55
CA THR A 300 -0.83 -16.99 1.94
C THR A 300 -1.99 -16.21 1.34
N SER A 301 -2.24 -15.00 1.84
CA SER A 301 -3.35 -14.14 1.45
C SER A 301 -3.06 -13.22 0.26
N VAL A 302 -1.81 -13.19 -0.22
CA VAL A 302 -1.39 -12.41 -1.39
C VAL A 302 -1.60 -13.28 -2.64
N THR A 303 -2.11 -12.74 -3.74
CA THR A 303 -2.38 -13.50 -4.98
C THR A 303 -1.09 -13.97 -5.67
N SER A 304 -1.17 -14.99 -6.53
CA SER A 304 0.01 -15.74 -7.03
C SER A 304 0.58 -15.26 -8.35
N GLU A 305 -0.03 -14.30 -9.04
CA GLU A 305 0.32 -14.04 -10.44
C GLU A 305 0.74 -12.59 -10.68
N MET A 306 2.04 -12.33 -10.65
CA MET A 306 2.61 -11.17 -11.33
C MET A 306 3.93 -11.52 -11.98
N ARG A 307 3.99 -11.40 -13.31
CA ARG A 307 5.17 -11.76 -14.13
C ARG A 307 6.11 -10.62 -14.48
N PHE A 308 5.82 -9.36 -14.17
CA PHE A 308 6.68 -8.26 -14.59
C PHE A 308 6.64 -7.11 -13.57
N PHE A 309 7.73 -6.94 -12.80
CA PHE A 309 7.87 -5.85 -11.83
C PHE A 309 9.33 -5.42 -11.70
N ASP A 310 9.92 -4.96 -12.80
CA ASP A 310 11.27 -4.35 -12.83
C ASP A 310 11.22 -2.82 -12.62
N VAL A 311 10.06 -2.26 -12.24
CA VAL A 311 9.79 -0.81 -12.33
C VAL A 311 9.57 -0.13 -10.95
N SER A 312 9.46 -0.86 -9.83
CA SER A 312 9.18 -0.26 -8.50
C SER A 312 10.35 0.46 -7.82
N GLY A 313 11.52 0.55 -8.44
CA GLY A 313 12.73 1.02 -7.75
C GLY A 313 13.19 0.13 -6.57
N VAL A 314 12.59 -1.06 -6.42
CA VAL A 314 12.96 -2.07 -5.40
C VAL A 314 14.02 -2.99 -6.01
N THR A 315 15.23 -2.93 -5.45
CA THR A 315 16.37 -3.73 -5.87
C THR A 315 16.37 -5.11 -5.24
N VAL A 316 17.23 -6.01 -5.73
CA VAL A 316 17.42 -7.33 -5.12
C VAL A 316 17.93 -7.22 -3.69
N THR A 317 18.82 -6.26 -3.41
CA THR A 317 19.33 -6.00 -2.06
C THR A 317 18.22 -5.53 -1.13
N ASP A 318 17.37 -4.60 -1.59
CA ASP A 318 16.22 -4.13 -0.81
C ASP A 318 15.31 -5.30 -0.38
N LEU A 319 15.09 -6.28 -1.28
CA LEU A 319 14.29 -7.48 -0.96
C LEU A 319 14.95 -8.37 0.09
N GLN A 320 16.27 -8.58 -0.02
CA GLN A 320 17.02 -9.38 0.95
C GLN A 320 17.02 -8.72 2.32
N ASP A 321 17.25 -7.41 2.37
CA ASP A 321 17.23 -6.63 3.61
C ASP A 321 15.83 -6.62 4.23
N ALA A 322 14.79 -6.40 3.43
CA ALA A 322 13.41 -6.44 3.90
C ALA A 322 13.03 -7.82 4.45
N GLU A 323 13.44 -8.91 3.79
CA GLU A 323 13.21 -10.27 4.27
C GLU A 323 13.87 -10.51 5.63
N LEU A 324 15.15 -10.12 5.76
CA LEU A 324 15.90 -10.28 7.00
C LEU A 324 15.29 -9.45 8.13
N GLN A 325 14.92 -8.20 7.86
CA GLN A 325 14.29 -7.31 8.83
C GLN A 325 12.95 -7.88 9.32
N VAL A 326 12.09 -8.35 8.42
CA VAL A 326 10.79 -8.94 8.80
C VAL A 326 10.98 -10.21 9.64
N LYS A 327 11.89 -11.11 9.24
CA LYS A 327 12.16 -12.36 9.99
C LYS A 327 12.76 -12.08 11.37
N ALA A 328 13.66 -11.10 11.47
CA ALA A 328 14.23 -10.66 12.74
C ALA A 328 13.16 -10.03 13.64
N ALA A 329 12.36 -9.11 13.10
CA ALA A 329 11.28 -8.45 13.83
C ALA A 329 10.23 -9.45 14.33
N GLU A 330 9.85 -10.45 13.52
CA GLU A 330 8.88 -11.46 13.97
C GLU A 330 9.44 -12.29 15.13
N LYS A 331 10.76 -12.53 15.14
CA LYS A 331 11.39 -13.27 16.22
C LYS A 331 11.41 -12.49 17.54
N SER A 332 11.64 -11.18 17.50
CA SER A 332 11.80 -10.34 18.71
C SER A 332 10.51 -9.67 19.17
N GLU A 333 9.63 -9.28 18.26
CA GLU A 333 8.52 -8.35 18.55
C GLU A 333 7.15 -9.02 18.47
N PHE A 334 7.00 -10.16 17.76
CA PHE A 334 5.67 -10.72 17.48
C PHE A 334 4.87 -11.06 18.74
N ARG A 335 5.52 -11.52 19.81
CA ARG A 335 4.86 -11.83 21.09
C ARG A 335 4.22 -10.62 21.72
N GLU A 336 4.90 -9.48 21.74
CA GLU A 336 4.35 -8.24 22.29
C GLU A 336 3.37 -7.57 21.33
N TRP A 337 3.56 -7.76 20.02
CA TRP A 337 2.63 -7.27 19.02
C TRP A 337 1.27 -7.98 19.08
N ILE A 338 1.25 -9.32 19.19
CA ILE A 338 0.00 -10.08 19.17
C ILE A 338 -0.87 -9.76 20.40
N LEU A 339 -0.26 -9.41 21.54
CA LEU A 339 -0.98 -8.98 22.75
C LEU A 339 -1.81 -7.71 22.53
N GLN A 340 -1.47 -6.89 21.53
CA GLN A 340 -2.18 -5.66 21.20
C GLN A 340 -3.15 -5.86 20.03
N TRP A 341 -3.20 -7.05 19.45
CA TRP A 341 -3.94 -7.31 18.22
C TRP A 341 -5.43 -7.51 18.49
N GLY A 342 -6.27 -6.67 17.90
CA GLY A 342 -7.72 -6.64 18.13
C GLY A 342 -8.44 -7.99 17.97
N PRO A 343 -8.19 -8.78 16.91
CA PRO A 343 -8.80 -10.10 16.74
C PRO A 343 -8.49 -11.06 17.90
N LEU A 344 -7.29 -10.99 18.48
CA LEU A 344 -6.96 -11.78 19.66
C LEU A 344 -7.83 -11.37 20.85
N HIS A 345 -7.99 -10.08 21.11
CA HIS A 345 -8.83 -9.59 22.21
C HIS A 345 -10.26 -10.12 22.09
N ARG A 346 -10.84 -10.13 20.89
CA ARG A 346 -12.19 -10.68 20.66
C ARG A 346 -12.30 -12.16 20.96
N VAL A 347 -11.31 -12.96 20.58
CA VAL A 347 -11.28 -14.39 20.91
C VAL A 347 -11.12 -14.60 22.42
N LEU A 348 -10.26 -13.81 23.09
CA LEU A 348 -10.08 -13.89 24.53
C LEU A 348 -11.34 -13.48 25.30
N GLU A 349 -12.03 -12.43 24.86
CA GLU A 349 -13.32 -11.99 25.42
C GLU A 349 -14.39 -13.09 25.33
N ARG A 350 -14.38 -13.90 24.26
CA ARG A 350 -15.30 -15.04 24.09
C ARG A 350 -14.89 -16.28 24.89
N LYS A 351 -13.59 -16.59 24.95
CA LYS A 351 -13.07 -17.82 25.57
C LYS A 351 -12.84 -17.73 27.07
N ALA A 352 -12.48 -16.55 27.57
CA ALA A 352 -12.18 -16.30 28.97
C ALA A 352 -12.80 -14.95 29.44
N PRO A 353 -14.13 -14.77 29.31
CA PRO A 353 -14.79 -13.50 29.57
C PRO A 353 -14.53 -12.96 30.97
N GLU A 354 -14.60 -13.81 32.00
CA GLU A 354 -14.38 -13.41 33.39
C GLU A 354 -12.99 -12.84 33.63
N ARG A 355 -11.95 -13.49 33.09
CA ARG A 355 -10.55 -13.05 33.25
C ARG A 355 -10.29 -11.75 32.49
N VAL A 356 -10.83 -11.61 31.28
CA VAL A 356 -10.66 -10.39 30.48
C VAL A 356 -11.43 -9.22 31.08
N ASN A 357 -12.66 -9.44 31.54
CA ASN A 357 -13.46 -8.39 32.20
C ASN A 357 -12.79 -7.90 33.48
N ALA A 358 -12.25 -8.79 34.31
CA ALA A 358 -11.48 -8.40 35.50
C ALA A 358 -10.25 -7.55 35.15
N LEU A 359 -9.55 -7.87 34.05
CA LEU A 359 -8.44 -7.06 33.57
C LEU A 359 -8.89 -5.69 33.04
N ARG A 360 -10.06 -5.60 32.38
CA ARG A 360 -10.64 -4.32 31.91
C ARG A 360 -11.06 -3.43 33.07
N GLU A 361 -11.72 -3.99 34.09
CA GLU A 361 -12.09 -3.26 35.30
C GLU A 361 -10.84 -2.73 36.01
N LYS A 362 -9.80 -3.58 36.12
CA LYS A 362 -8.51 -3.14 36.65
C LYS A 362 -7.88 -2.03 35.80
N GLN A 363 -7.93 -2.13 34.47
CA GLN A 363 -7.42 -1.09 33.57
C GLN A 363 -8.09 0.27 33.80
N ILE A 364 -9.40 0.29 34.01
CA ILE A 364 -10.16 1.51 34.30
C ILE A 364 -9.71 2.09 35.65
N SER A 365 -9.61 1.25 36.68
CA SER A 365 -9.13 1.66 38.01
C SER A 365 -7.70 2.22 37.97
N ASP A 366 -6.78 1.54 37.30
CA ASP A 366 -5.38 1.94 37.16
C ASP A 366 -5.26 3.29 36.41
N TYR A 367 -6.10 3.50 35.39
CA TYR A 367 -6.19 4.78 34.68
C TYR A 367 -6.64 5.92 35.60
N GLU A 368 -7.74 5.72 36.33
CA GLU A 368 -8.28 6.73 37.24
C GLU A 368 -7.30 7.09 38.35
N GLU A 369 -6.62 6.10 38.93
CA GLU A 369 -5.60 6.29 39.96
C GLU A 369 -4.40 7.06 39.42
N THR A 370 -3.85 6.62 38.28
CA THR A 370 -2.69 7.27 37.64
C THR A 370 -3.02 8.70 37.23
N TYR A 371 -4.20 8.93 36.65
CA TYR A 371 -4.65 10.27 36.27
C TYR A 371 -4.76 11.19 37.48
N ARG A 372 -5.39 10.71 38.56
CA ARG A 372 -5.56 11.48 39.79
C ARG A 372 -4.22 11.84 40.42
N MET A 373 -3.28 10.89 40.44
CA MET A 373 -1.90 11.13 40.88
C MET A 373 -1.20 12.19 40.04
N LEU A 374 -1.19 12.06 38.69
CA LEU A 374 -0.56 13.04 37.80
C LEU A 374 -1.21 14.43 37.89
N SER A 375 -2.53 14.49 38.05
CA SER A 375 -3.25 15.75 38.28
C SER A 375 -2.81 16.42 39.58
N ASP A 376 -2.64 15.65 40.65
CA ASP A 376 -2.27 16.16 41.97
C ASP A 376 -0.79 16.56 42.06
N THR A 377 0.10 15.87 41.34
CA THR A 377 1.54 16.15 41.35
C THR A 377 2.00 17.15 40.31
N GLU A 378 1.31 17.26 39.17
CA GLU A 378 1.73 18.12 38.05
C GLU A 378 0.75 19.26 37.78
N LEU A 379 -0.56 18.98 37.63
CA LEU A 379 -1.51 20.03 37.23
C LEU A 379 -1.83 21.01 38.36
N ARG A 380 -2.14 20.50 39.56
CA ARG A 380 -2.51 21.34 40.71
C ARG A 380 -1.37 22.28 41.16
N PRO A 381 -0.11 21.81 41.33
CA PRO A 381 0.98 22.67 41.75
C PRO A 381 1.36 23.73 40.71
N SER A 382 1.16 23.42 39.42
CA SER A 382 1.41 24.35 38.32
C SER A 382 0.20 25.24 37.96
N GLY A 383 -0.93 25.10 38.67
CA GLY A 383 -2.15 25.88 38.40
C GLY A 383 -2.77 25.62 37.02
N LEU A 384 -2.52 24.44 36.43
CA LEU A 384 -2.95 24.07 35.07
C LEU A 384 -4.26 23.28 35.03
N VAL A 385 -4.97 23.17 36.16
CA VAL A 385 -6.29 22.52 36.21
C VAL A 385 -7.28 23.32 35.36
N GLY A 386 -8.01 22.65 34.47
CA GLY A 386 -8.88 23.27 33.47
C GLY A 386 -8.18 23.64 32.15
N ASN A 387 -6.86 23.42 32.04
CA ASN A 387 -6.17 23.53 30.75
C ASN A 387 -6.36 22.23 29.95
N THR A 388 -7.17 22.31 28.89
CA THR A 388 -7.52 21.17 28.03
C THR A 388 -6.31 20.41 27.49
N ASP A 389 -5.23 21.09 27.11
CA ASP A 389 -4.05 20.44 26.53
C ASP A 389 -3.19 19.76 27.59
N ALA A 390 -3.05 20.38 28.76
CA ALA A 390 -2.34 19.79 29.90
C ALA A 390 -3.07 18.55 30.43
N GLU A 391 -4.40 18.61 30.54
CA GLU A 391 -5.26 17.49 30.91
C GLU A 391 -5.22 16.37 29.88
N ARG A 392 -5.25 16.69 28.58
CA ARG A 392 -5.07 15.69 27.51
C ARG A 392 -3.71 15.00 27.62
N THR A 393 -2.66 15.74 27.95
CA THR A 393 -1.29 15.20 28.06
C THR A 393 -1.12 14.24 29.25
N ILE A 394 -1.63 14.59 30.43
CA ILE A 394 -1.61 13.66 31.57
C ILE A 394 -2.55 12.47 31.34
N GLY A 395 -3.69 12.68 30.67
CA GLY A 395 -4.64 11.64 30.29
C GLY A 395 -4.02 10.59 29.37
N ALA A 396 -3.30 11.02 28.33
CA ALA A 396 -2.58 10.12 27.43
C ALA A 396 -1.52 9.29 28.18
N ARG A 397 -0.77 9.89 29.10
CA ARG A 397 0.22 9.18 29.93
C ARG A 397 -0.42 8.16 30.88
N ALA A 398 -1.52 8.54 31.54
CA ALA A 398 -2.28 7.63 32.39
C ALA A 398 -2.84 6.45 31.60
N MET A 399 -3.36 6.71 30.39
CA MET A 399 -3.88 5.68 29.50
C MET A 399 -2.79 4.71 29.03
N GLU A 400 -1.61 5.21 28.68
CA GLU A 400 -0.47 4.37 28.28
C GLU A 400 0.00 3.49 29.45
N SER A 401 0.06 4.04 30.67
CA SER A 401 0.38 3.29 31.89
C SER A 401 -0.62 2.16 32.14
N ALA A 402 -1.93 2.47 32.13
CA ALA A 402 -2.99 1.51 32.33
C ALA A 402 -3.01 0.43 31.23
N LYS A 403 -2.79 0.82 29.97
CA LYS A 403 -2.65 -0.10 28.84
C LYS A 403 -1.49 -1.07 29.05
N LYS A 404 -0.33 -0.60 29.52
CA LYS A 404 0.81 -1.48 29.82
C LYS A 404 0.46 -2.53 30.87
N THR A 405 -0.17 -2.13 31.97
CA THR A 405 -0.59 -3.06 33.03
C THR A 405 -1.63 -4.08 32.53
N PHE A 406 -2.56 -3.64 31.68
CA PHE A 406 -3.54 -4.52 31.02
C PHE A 406 -2.85 -5.59 30.16
N LEU A 407 -1.89 -5.19 29.31
CA LEU A 407 -1.13 -6.12 28.46
C LEU A 407 -0.28 -7.10 29.27
N ASP A 408 0.37 -6.63 30.35
CA ASP A 408 1.12 -7.48 31.26
C ASP A 408 0.20 -8.53 31.95
N GLY A 409 -1.04 -8.15 32.27
CA GLY A 409 -2.06 -9.06 32.79
C GLY A 409 -2.60 -10.06 31.77
N LEU A 410 -2.65 -9.70 30.48
CA LEU A 410 -3.04 -10.59 29.39
C LEU A 410 -1.94 -11.63 29.06
N ARG A 411 -0.66 -11.28 29.22
CA ARG A 411 0.48 -12.15 28.88
C ARG A 411 0.34 -13.59 29.42
N PRO A 412 0.06 -13.85 30.71
CA PRO A 412 -0.09 -15.22 31.21
C PRO A 412 -1.27 -15.98 30.59
N LEU A 413 -2.40 -15.30 30.34
CA LEU A 413 -3.56 -15.91 29.68
C LEU A 413 -3.22 -16.30 28.23
N VAL A 414 -2.48 -15.45 27.53
CA VAL A 414 -2.06 -15.71 26.15
C VAL A 414 -1.01 -16.82 26.08
N GLU A 415 -0.06 -16.89 27.01
CA GLU A 415 0.90 -17.99 27.06
C GLU A 415 0.21 -19.34 27.37
N GLU A 416 -0.78 -19.34 28.26
CA GLU A 416 -1.59 -20.53 28.58
C GLU A 416 -2.35 -21.05 27.35
N MET A 417 -2.98 -20.16 26.60
CA MET A 417 -3.82 -20.53 25.45
C MET A 417 -3.05 -20.74 24.14
N LEU A 418 -2.02 -19.92 23.89
CA LEU A 418 -1.34 -19.83 22.60
C LEU A 418 0.15 -20.20 22.65
N GLY A 419 0.73 -20.44 23.83
CA GLY A 419 2.19 -20.55 24.01
C GLY A 419 2.87 -21.55 23.07
N SER A 420 2.24 -22.69 22.79
CA SER A 420 2.75 -23.70 21.85
C SER A 420 2.82 -23.20 20.39
N TYR A 421 1.94 -22.29 20.00
CA TYR A 421 1.86 -21.67 18.67
C TYR A 421 2.75 -20.42 18.53
N LEU A 422 3.16 -19.81 19.66
CA LEU A 422 4.01 -18.61 19.71
C LEU A 422 5.52 -18.91 19.62
N ASN A 423 5.90 -20.17 19.37
CA ASN A 423 7.29 -20.54 19.15
C ASN A 423 7.91 -19.85 17.93
N VAL A 424 9.23 -19.63 17.98
CA VAL A 424 9.97 -18.97 16.89
C VAL A 424 9.97 -19.86 15.65
N GLN A 425 9.42 -19.36 14.54
CA GLN A 425 9.33 -20.13 13.29
C GLN A 425 10.64 -20.11 12.48
N TRP A 426 11.40 -19.01 12.54
CA TRP A 426 12.62 -18.85 11.75
C TRP A 426 13.84 -19.41 12.50
N ARG A 427 14.41 -20.52 12.01
CA ARG A 427 15.70 -21.04 12.49
C ARG A 427 16.84 -20.15 11.96
N ARG A 428 17.91 -19.97 12.76
CA ARG A 428 19.14 -19.32 12.28
C ARG A 428 19.70 -20.16 11.12
N ASN A 429 19.81 -19.55 9.94
CA ASN A 429 20.79 -19.99 8.95
C ASN A 429 22.13 -19.39 9.30
#